data_AF-A0A6L9ZJE0-F1
#
_entry.id   AF-A0A6L9ZJE0-F1
#
_cell.length_a   1.000
_cell.length_b   1.000
_cell.length_c   1.000
_cell.angle_alpha   90.00
_cell.angle_beta   90.00
_cell.angle_gamma   90.00
#
_symmetry.space_group_name_H-M   'P 1'
#
loop_
_entity.id
_entity.type
_entity.pdbx_description
1 polymer ?
#
loop_
_entity_poly.entity_id
_entity_poly.type
_entity_poly.pdbx_seq_one_letter_code
_entity_poly.pdbx_strand_id
1 'polypeptide(L)'
;MKTPVIAIGLDAADPVLLEKWMSQGHLKTLNKIRQQGIYGRLNNTVNYNKKTVEFSSTEPLWVMFSTGCLPDKTGFWDTIKFYPETYKVVCDK
;
A
#
# COMPACT_ATOMS: atom_id res chain seq x y z
N MET A 1 12.79 27.59 -9.90
CA MET A 1 13.22 26.24 -9.44
C MET A 1 11.98 25.40 -9.22
N LYS A 2 11.93 24.15 -9.68
CA LYS A 2 10.82 23.24 -9.35
C LYS A 2 11.05 22.69 -7.94
N THR A 3 10.02 22.68 -7.11
CA THR A 3 10.07 22.03 -5.79
C THR A 3 10.07 20.52 -6.00
N PRO A 4 11.07 19.77 -5.48
CA PRO A 4 11.08 18.32 -5.60
C PRO A 4 9.93 17.71 -4.79
N VAL A 5 9.37 16.60 -5.31
CA VAL A 5 8.32 15.82 -4.63
C VAL A 5 8.93 14.50 -4.19
N ILE A 6 8.69 14.12 -2.94
CA ILE A 6 9.12 12.83 -2.37
C ILE A 6 7.88 12.07 -1.92
N ALA A 7 7.72 10.85 -2.41
CA ALA A 7 6.72 9.90 -1.94
C ALA A 7 7.43 8.80 -1.14
N ILE A 8 6.96 8.52 0.08
CA ILE A 8 7.55 7.52 0.97
C ILE A 8 6.47 6.49 1.30
N GLY A 9 6.69 5.23 0.92
CA GLY A 9 5.93 4.10 1.44
C GLY A 9 6.61 3.55 2.69
N LEU A 10 5.85 3.29 3.74
CA LEU A 10 6.32 2.63 4.95
C LEU A 10 5.62 1.28 5.06
N ASP A 11 6.38 0.18 4.91
CA ASP A 11 5.80 -1.16 4.97
C ASP A 11 5.27 -1.47 6.39
N ALA A 12 4.12 -2.13 6.46
CA ALA A 12 3.42 -2.49 7.70
C ALA A 12 3.21 -1.33 8.70
N ALA A 13 3.19 -0.08 8.24
CA ALA A 13 3.06 1.10 9.10
C ALA A 13 1.60 1.32 9.54
N ASP A 14 1.15 0.53 10.52
CA ASP A 14 -0.20 0.57 11.05
C ASP A 14 -0.57 1.98 11.60
N PRO A 15 -1.66 2.61 11.11
CA PRO A 15 -2.02 3.97 11.49
C PRO A 15 -2.41 4.10 12.97
N VAL A 16 -2.94 3.04 13.61
CA VAL A 16 -3.29 3.06 15.04
C VAL A 16 -2.02 3.12 15.89
N LEU A 17 -0.99 2.35 15.54
CA LEU A 17 0.30 2.40 16.22
C LEU A 17 1.01 3.75 16.01
N LEU A 18 1.01 4.26 14.77
CA LEU A 18 1.58 5.56 14.46
C LEU A 18 0.90 6.68 15.27
N GLU A 19 -0.43 6.71 15.30
CA GLU A 19 -1.20 7.70 16.04
C GLU A 19 -0.92 7.63 17.55
N LYS A 20 -0.85 6.42 18.11
CA LYS A 20 -0.49 6.19 19.51
C LYS A 20 0.91 6.70 19.83
N TRP A 21 1.91 6.37 19.00
CA TRP A 21 3.29 6.78 19.27
C TRP A 21 3.53 8.27 19.00
N MET A 22 2.78 8.89 18.09
CA MET A 22 2.75 10.34 17.93
C MET A 22 2.18 11.03 19.18
N SER A 23 1.07 10.54 19.74
CA SER A 23 0.45 11.14 20.93
C SER A 23 1.30 10.96 22.20
N GLN A 24 2.07 9.88 22.28
CA GLN A 24 3.06 9.64 23.34
C GLN A 24 4.36 10.47 23.17
N GLY A 25 4.52 11.21 22.07
CA GLY A 25 5.68 12.06 21.82
C GLY A 25 6.91 11.32 21.28
N HIS A 26 6.79 10.04 20.91
CA HIS A 26 7.88 9.25 20.32
C HIS A 26 8.16 9.64 18.86
N LEU A 27 7.13 9.96 18.09
CA LEU A 27 7.23 10.27 16.65
C LEU A 27 7.07 11.77 16.36
N LYS A 28 7.97 12.58 16.92
CA LYS A 28 7.88 14.06 16.87
C LYS A 28 7.79 14.63 15.45
N THR A 29 8.58 14.09 14.51
CA THR A 29 8.60 14.57 13.12
C THR A 29 7.30 14.24 12.39
N LEU A 30 6.81 13.00 12.50
CA LEU A 30 5.53 12.60 11.89
C LEU A 30 4.35 13.38 12.50
N ASN A 31 4.37 13.61 13.82
CA ASN A 31 3.34 14.42 14.48
C ASN A 31 3.35 15.88 13.97
N LYS A 32 4.53 16.47 13.76
CA LYS A 32 4.65 17.82 13.17
C LYS A 32 4.10 17.86 11.74
N ILE A 33 4.42 16.87 10.91
CA ILE A 33 3.90 16.77 9.54
C ILE A 33 2.37 16.68 9.55
N ARG A 34 1.80 15.84 10.44
CA ARG A 34 0.35 15.73 10.62
C ARG A 34 -0.30 17.05 11.05
N GLN A 35 0.32 17.81 11.96
CA GLN A 35 -0.23 19.07 12.48
C GLN A 35 -0.13 20.24 11.48
N GLN A 36 0.90 20.24 10.63
CA GLN A 36 1.19 21.33 9.68
C GLN A 36 0.79 21.00 8.23
N GLY A 37 0.31 19.78 7.99
CA GLY A 37 -0.09 19.27 6.69
C GLY A 37 -1.46 18.58 6.75
N ILE A 38 -1.63 17.55 5.92
CA ILE A 38 -2.86 16.76 5.85
C ILE A 38 -2.55 15.32 6.25
N TYR A 39 -3.42 14.74 7.07
CA TYR A 39 -3.35 13.35 7.47
C TYR A 39 -4.73 12.71 7.32
N GLY A 40 -4.78 11.52 6.72
CA GLY A 40 -6.01 10.76 6.52
C GLY A 40 -5.71 9.26 6.49
N ARG A 41 -6.67 8.45 6.92
CA ARG A 41 -6.57 6.99 6.82
C ARG A 41 -6.95 6.56 5.41
N LEU A 42 -6.16 5.64 4.86
CA LEU A 42 -6.44 4.99 3.58
C LEU A 42 -6.72 3.51 3.84
N ASN A 43 -7.61 2.94 3.04
CA ASN A 43 -7.86 1.51 3.01
C ASN A 43 -7.22 0.93 1.75
N ASN A 44 -6.51 -0.18 1.92
CA ASN A 44 -6.02 -0.95 0.80
C ASN A 44 -7.19 -1.76 0.23
N THR A 45 -7.64 -1.38 -0.96
CA THR A 45 -8.75 -2.08 -1.64
C THR A 45 -8.41 -2.36 -3.10
N VAL A 46 -9.03 -3.42 -3.63
CA VAL A 46 -8.89 -3.84 -5.03
C VAL A 46 -10.25 -4.24 -5.59
N ASN A 47 -10.37 -4.18 -6.92
CA ASN A 47 -11.55 -4.68 -7.63
C ASN A 47 -11.38 -6.16 -7.95
N TYR A 48 -12.00 -7.04 -7.17
CA TYR A 48 -11.94 -8.49 -7.37
C TYR A 48 -13.34 -9.06 -7.61
N ASN A 49 -13.51 -9.82 -8.69
CA ASN A 49 -14.77 -10.46 -9.06
C ASN A 49 -15.99 -9.50 -8.99
N LYS A 50 -15.88 -8.33 -9.64
CA LYS A 50 -16.92 -7.27 -9.69
C LYS A 50 -17.28 -6.66 -8.33
N LYS A 51 -16.41 -6.79 -7.32
CA LYS A 51 -16.57 -6.19 -5.99
C LYS A 51 -15.30 -5.49 -5.56
N THR A 52 -15.44 -4.42 -4.78
CA THR A 52 -14.32 -3.83 -4.05
C THR A 52 -14.12 -4.60 -2.76
N VAL A 53 -12.91 -5.13 -2.54
CA VAL A 53 -12.55 -5.93 -1.37
C VAL A 53 -11.30 -5.37 -0.70
N GLU A 54 -11.14 -5.64 0.59
CA GLU A 54 -9.89 -5.35 1.31
C GLU A 54 -8.75 -6.22 0.79
N PHE A 55 -7.54 -5.67 0.82
CA PHE A 55 -6.36 -6.30 0.24
C PHE A 55 -5.09 -5.99 1.03
N SER A 56 -4.23 -7.00 1.21
CA SER A 56 -3.06 -6.89 2.09
C SER A 56 -1.80 -7.58 1.56
N SER A 57 -1.77 -7.97 0.28
CA SER A 57 -0.56 -8.54 -0.33
C SER A 57 0.44 -7.42 -0.64
N THR A 58 1.67 -7.55 -0.15
CA THR A 58 2.68 -6.48 -0.14
C THR A 58 3.11 -6.08 -1.55
N GLU A 59 3.42 -7.05 -2.40
CA GLU A 59 3.99 -6.85 -3.74
C GLU A 59 3.07 -6.00 -4.64
N PRO A 60 1.78 -6.35 -4.83
CA PRO A 60 0.86 -5.54 -5.60
C PRO A 60 0.57 -4.17 -4.98
N LEU A 61 0.63 -4.02 -3.65
CA LEU A 61 0.49 -2.70 -3.02
C LEU A 61 1.62 -1.73 -3.39
N TRP A 62 2.85 -2.22 -3.55
CA TRP A 62 3.97 -1.41 -4.05
C TRP A 62 3.80 -1.02 -5.52
N VAL A 63 3.25 -1.90 -6.35
CA VAL A 63 2.88 -1.58 -7.74
C VAL A 63 1.77 -0.52 -7.78
N MET A 64 0.76 -0.65 -6.92
CA MET A 64 -0.30 0.36 -6.79
C MET A 64 0.25 1.72 -6.35
N PHE A 65 1.14 1.75 -5.35
CA PHE A 65 1.78 2.96 -4.86
C PHE A 65 2.58 3.68 -5.96
N SER A 66 3.36 2.93 -6.75
CA SER A 66 4.24 3.51 -7.77
C SER A 66 3.51 3.93 -9.05
N THR A 67 2.42 3.25 -9.41
CA THR A 67 1.69 3.49 -10.67
C THR A 67 0.38 4.26 -10.51
N GLY A 68 -0.16 4.33 -9.29
CA GLY A 68 -1.50 4.84 -9.03
C GLY A 68 -2.63 3.98 -9.63
N CYS A 69 -2.34 2.74 -10.04
CA CYS A 69 -3.28 1.84 -10.72
C CYS A 69 -3.53 0.57 -9.90
N LEU A 70 -4.78 0.10 -9.89
CA LEU A 70 -5.20 -1.14 -9.22
C LEU A 70 -4.78 -2.40 -10.01
N PRO A 71 -4.70 -3.59 -9.37
CA PRO A 71 -4.30 -4.85 -10.01
C PRO A 71 -5.15 -5.28 -11.21
N ASP A 72 -6.43 -4.91 -11.26
CA ASP A 72 -7.31 -5.16 -12.42
C ASP A 72 -6.91 -4.33 -13.65
N LYS A 73 -6.18 -3.23 -13.46
CA LYS A 73 -5.60 -2.41 -14.52
C LYS A 73 -4.14 -2.77 -14.83
N THR A 74 -3.34 -3.09 -13.81
CA THR A 74 -1.91 -3.41 -14.01
C THR A 74 -1.68 -4.86 -14.43
N GLY A 75 -2.62 -5.75 -14.14
CA GLY A 75 -2.50 -7.20 -14.35
C GLY A 75 -1.63 -7.92 -13.31
N PHE A 76 -1.00 -7.19 -12.38
CA PHE A 76 -0.12 -7.76 -11.36
C PHE A 76 -0.87 -7.96 -10.04
N TRP A 77 -1.11 -9.23 -9.68
CA TRP A 77 -1.92 -9.63 -8.52
C TRP A 77 -1.09 -10.26 -7.40
N ASP A 78 -0.01 -10.94 -7.74
CA ASP A 78 0.91 -11.61 -6.83
C ASP A 78 2.15 -12.02 -7.65
N THR A 79 3.24 -12.34 -6.96
CA THR A 79 4.40 -13.04 -7.51
C THR A 79 4.12 -14.53 -7.73
N ILE A 80 3.06 -15.07 -7.11
CA ILE A 80 2.67 -16.47 -7.23
C ILE A 80 1.48 -16.63 -8.18
N LYS A 81 1.60 -17.55 -9.14
CA LYS A 81 0.54 -17.88 -10.09
C LYS A 81 0.19 -19.37 -10.06
N PHE A 82 -1.11 -19.66 -9.92
CA PHE A 82 -1.68 -20.98 -10.04
C PHE A 82 -2.21 -21.24 -11.46
N TYR A 83 -1.90 -22.41 -12.02
CA TYR A 83 -2.35 -22.86 -13.34
C TYR A 83 -3.32 -24.05 -13.17
N PRO A 84 -4.65 -23.83 -13.19
CA PRO A 84 -5.65 -24.86 -12.87
C PRO A 84 -5.60 -26.10 -13.76
N GLU A 85 -5.14 -25.96 -15.00
CA GLU A 85 -5.06 -27.02 -16.01
C GLU A 85 -3.95 -28.02 -15.70
N THR A 86 -2.92 -27.59 -14.97
CA THR A 86 -1.74 -28.40 -14.66
C THR A 86 -1.49 -28.55 -13.15
N TYR A 87 -2.29 -27.87 -12.33
CA TYR A 87 -2.12 -27.71 -10.89
C TYR A 87 -0.73 -27.18 -10.48
N LYS A 88 0.01 -26.57 -11.40
CA LYS A 88 1.31 -25.97 -11.11
C LYS A 88 1.15 -24.64 -10.39
N VAL A 89 2.03 -24.42 -9.43
CA VAL A 89 2.26 -23.12 -8.80
C VAL A 89 3.63 -22.64 -9.26
N VAL A 90 3.68 -21.45 -9.84
CA VAL A 90 4.93 -20.82 -10.29
C VAL A 90 5.10 -19.52 -9.53
N CYS A 91 6.30 -19.28 -9.02
CA CYS A 91 6.72 -17.99 -8.49
C CYS A 91 7.50 -17.25 -9.58
N ASP A 92 7.22 -15.96 -9.76
CA ASP A 92 8.02 -15.09 -10.62
C ASP A 92 9.49 -15.12 -10.14
N LYS A 93 10.42 -15.15 -11.10
CA LYS A 93 11.86 -15.26 -10.86
C LYS A 93 12.52 -13.90 -10.68
#